data_AF-A0A8B0SYJ1-F1
#
_entry.id   AF-A0A8B0SYJ1-F1
#
_cell.length_a   1.000
_cell.length_b   1.000
_cell.length_c   1.000
_cell.angle_alpha   90.00
_cell.angle_beta   90.00
_cell.angle_gamma   90.00
#
_symmetry.space_group_name_H-M   'P 1'
#
loop_
_entity.id
_entity.type
_entity.pdbx_description
1 polymer ?
#
loop_
_entity_poly.entity_id
_entity_poly.type
_entity_poly.pdbx_seq_one_letter_code
_entity_poly.pdbx_strand_id
1 'polypeptide(L)' 'MLEQVSRLAPLDKPVLVIGERGTGKELIANRLHYLSTRWQGPFISLNCAALNEKFT' A
#
# COMPACT_ATOMS: atom_id res chain seq x y z
N MET A 1 12.25 1.10 8.40
CA MET A 1 11.00 1.07 7.59
C MET A 1 11.05 2.00 6.38
N LEU A 2 11.27 3.31 6.55
CA LEU A 2 11.28 4.27 5.43
C LEU A 2 12.36 3.99 4.37
N GLU A 3 13.55 3.53 4.77
CA GLU A 3 14.59 3.10 3.82
C GLU A 3 14.18 1.89 2.98
N GLN A 4 13.46 0.94 3.56
CA GLN A 4 12.98 -0.24 2.83
C GLN A 4 11.93 0.17 1.80
N VAL A 5 11.06 1.12 2.15
CA VAL A 5 10.08 1.68 1.22
C VAL A 5 10.76 2.30 0.01
N SER A 6 11.79 3.13 0.20
CA SER A 6 12.53 3.74 -0.90
C SER A 6 13.24 2.71 -1.80
N ARG A 7 13.74 1.61 -1.24
CA ARG A 7 14.38 0.53 -2.02
C ARG A 7 13.37 -0.34 -2.77
N LEU A 8 12.19 -0.55 -2.21
CA LEU A 8 11.15 -1.40 -2.80
C LEU A 8 10.27 -0.64 -3.80
N ALA A 9 10.06 0.66 -3.63
CA ALA A 9 9.19 1.46 -4.48
C ALA A 9 9.48 1.39 -6.00
N PRO A 10 10.74 1.39 -6.47
CA PRO A 10 11.01 1.26 -7.92
C PRO A 10 10.82 -0.16 -8.46
N LEU A 11 10.60 -1.17 -7.60
CA LEU A 11 10.45 -2.55 -8.02
C LEU A 11 9.00 -2.86 -8.40
N ASP A 12 8.86 -3.59 -9.50
CA ASP A 12 7.59 -4.07 -10.00
C ASP A 12 7.17 -5.38 -9.31
N LYS A 13 7.03 -5.35 -7.97
CA LYS A 13 6.73 -6.54 -7.16
C LYS A 13 5.66 -6.27 -6.11
N PRO A 14 4.83 -7.27 -5.77
CA PRO A 14 3.88 -7.15 -4.67
C PRO A 14 4.63 -6.95 -3.35
N VAL A 15 4.12 -6.04 -2.50
CA VAL A 15 4.68 -5.72 -1.18
C VAL A 15 3.66 -6.03 -0.10
N LEU A 16 4.10 -6.79 0.93
CA LEU A 16 3.32 -7.07 2.12
C LEU A 16 3.77 -6.15 3.27
N VAL A 17 2.85 -5.36 3.82
CA VAL A 17 3.12 -4.49 4.98
C VAL A 17 2.49 -5.10 6.22
N ILE A 18 3.33 -5.49 7.19
CA ILE A 18 2.91 -6.11 8.45
C ILE A 18 3.11 -5.09 9.57
N GLY A 19 2.16 -5.04 10.51
CA GLY A 19 2.24 -4.19 11.69
C GLY A 19 0.94 -4.18 12.48
N GLU A 20 1.00 -3.72 13.72
CA GLU A 20 -0.15 -3.66 14.63
C GLU A 20 -1.27 -2.76 14.11
N ARG A 21 -2.48 -2.93 14.64
CA ARG A 21 -3.63 -2.09 14.29
C ARG A 21 -3.36 -0.63 14.70
N GLY A 22 -3.68 0.32 13.82
CA GLY A 22 -3.51 1.76 14.11
C GLY A 22 -2.11 2.33 13.85
N THR A 23 -1.17 1.54 13.30
CA THR A 23 0.20 1.99 12.99
C THR A 23 0.35 2.74 11.67
N GLY A 24 -0.75 3.08 10.98
CA GLY A 24 -0.73 3.88 9.75
C GLY A 24 -0.18 3.15 8.52
N LYS A 25 -0.48 1.86 8.35
CA LYS A 25 -0.03 1.06 7.19
C LYS A 25 -0.48 1.64 5.86
N GLU A 26 -1.62 2.35 5.79
CA GLU A 26 -2.03 3.06 4.56
C GLU A 26 -1.03 4.16 4.15
N LEU A 27 -0.33 4.80 5.09
CA LEU A 27 0.68 5.81 4.78
C LEU A 27 1.90 5.20 4.09
N ILE A 28 2.24 3.95 4.45
CA ILE A 28 3.33 3.20 3.82
C ILE A 28 2.96 2.84 2.38
N ALA A 29 1.73 2.39 2.14
CA ALA A 29 1.25 2.10 0.78
C ALA A 29 1.25 3.36 -0.11
N ASN A 30 0.80 4.51 0.43
CA ASN A 30 0.86 5.79 -0.28
C ASN A 30 2.31 6.20 -0.59
N ARG A 31 3.23 6.06 0.37
CA ARG A 31 4.65 6.37 0.19
C ARG A 31 5.29 5.47 -0.88
N LEU A 32 4.96 4.17 -0.89
CA LEU A 32 5.40 3.23 -1.91
C LEU A 32 4.94 3.66 -3.31
N HIS A 33 3.65 4.01 -3.46
CA HIS A 33 3.12 4.49 -4.74
C HIS A 33 3.82 5.77 -5.21
N TYR A 34 3.95 6.76 -4.33
CA TYR A 34 4.58 8.04 -4.63
C TYR A 34 6.05 7.91 -5.07
N LEU A 35 6.79 6.98 -4.48
CA LEU A 35 8.20 6.73 -4.81
C LEU A 35 8.39 5.74 -5.97
N SER A 36 7.31 5.14 -6.49
CA SER A 36 7.38 4.16 -7.57
C SER A 36 7.46 4.83 -8.95
N THR A 37 7.84 4.05 -9.97
CA THR A 37 7.76 4.48 -11.37
C THR A 37 6.32 4.70 -11.85
N ARG A 38 5.33 4.23 -11.09
CA ARG A 38 3.89 4.27 -11.40
C ARG A 38 3.16 5.42 -10.71
N TRP A 39 3.87 6.35 -10.07
CA TRP A 39 3.28 7.42 -9.24
C TRP A 39 2.26 8.31 -9.96
N GLN A 40 2.37 8.48 -11.28
CA GLN A 40 1.41 9.23 -12.10
C GLN A 40 0.11 8.46 -12.38
N GLY A 41 0.09 7.15 -12.13
CA GLY A 41 -1.07 6.29 -12.31
C GLY A 41 -2.03 6.34 -11.11
N PRO A 42 -3.23 5.77 -11.27
CA PRO A 42 -4.22 5.73 -10.19
C PRO A 42 -3.72 4.90 -9.00
N PHE A 43 -3.92 5.42 -7.79
CA PHE A 43 -3.72 4.69 -6.54
C PHE A 43 -5.08 4.29 -5.98
N ILE A 44 -5.40 3.00 -6.05
CA ILE A 44 -6.68 2.45 -5.57
C ILE A 44 -6.42 1.74 -4.25
N SER A 45 -7.06 2.22 -3.19
CA SER A 45 -7.02 1.57 -1.87
C SER A 45 -8.34 0.86 -1.60
N LEU A 46 -8.25 -0.38 -1.13
CA LEU A 46 -9.41 -1.20 -0.79
C LEU A 46 -9.21 -1.75 0.63
N ASN A 47 -10.18 -1.46 1.49
CA ASN A 47 -10.20 -1.94 2.85
C ASN A 47 -11.05 -3.21 2.93
N CYS A 48 -10.40 -4.37 3.01
CA CYS A 48 -11.09 -5.66 3.08
C CYS A 48 -12.02 -5.78 4.29
N ALA A 49 -11.74 -5.10 5.41
CA ALA A 49 -12.60 -5.14 6.59
C ALA A 49 -13.89 -4.30 6.42
N ALA A 50 -13.91 -3.39 5.45
CA ALA A 50 -15.10 -2.61 5.11
C ALA A 50 -15.93 -3.23 3.97
N LEU A 51 -15.40 -4.25 3.30
CA LEU A 51 -16.14 -5.03 2.32
C LEU A 51 -17.13 -5.93 3.05
N ASN A 52 -18.41 -5.55 3.03
CA ASN A 52 -19.48 -6.46 3.42
C ASN A 52 -19.69 -7.51 2.33
N GLU A 53 -19.87 -8.77 2.72
CA GLU A 53 -20.12 -9.94 1.86
C GLU A 53 -21.54 -9.93 1.23
N LYS A 54 -22.02 -8.78 0.75
CA LYS A 54 -23.25 -8.71 -0.03
C LYS A 54 -22.96 -8.98 -1.50
N PHE A 55 -22.47 -10.18 -1.78
CA PHE A 55 -22.66 -10.84 -3.07
C PHE A 55 -23.79 -11.85 -2.87
N THR A 56 -25.02 -11.33 -2.73
CA THR A 56 -26.25 -12.13 -2.88
C THR A 56 -26.53 -12.30 -4.36
#